data_AF-A0ABD0VJG5-F1
#
_entry.id   AF-A0ABD0VJG5-F1
#
_cell.length_a   1.000
_cell.length_b   1.000
_cell.length_c   1.000
_cell.angle_alpha   90.00
_cell.angle_beta   90.00
_cell.angle_gamma   90.00
#
_symmetry.space_group_name_H-M   'P 1'
#
loop_
_entity.id
_entity.type
_entity.pdbx_description
1 polymer ?
#
loop_
_entity_poly.entity_id
_entity_poly.type
_entity_poly.pdbx_seq_one_letter_code
_entity_poly.pdbx_strand_id
1 'polypeptide(L)' 'MVAVHFSSFFVMSVISLIFGVALPASYEQAPAPAPASDGTSIDQGIAYILMLVALVLTYLIHPLDWQIR' A
#
# COMPACT_ATOMS: atom_id res chain seq x y z
N MET A 1 49.46 9.23 -7.93
CA MET A 1 48.70 8.06 -8.44
C MET A 1 47.20 8.11 -8.08
N VAL A 2 46.78 8.73 -6.97
CA VAL A 2 45.37 8.79 -6.52
C VAL A 2 44.40 9.49 -7.51
N ALA A 3 44.82 10.58 -8.17
CA ALA A 3 43.96 11.32 -9.12
C ALA A 3 43.62 10.51 -10.39
N VAL A 4 44.49 9.61 -10.83
CA VAL A 4 44.28 8.77 -12.03
C VAL A 4 43.21 7.71 -11.75
N HIS A 5 43.21 7.12 -10.55
CA HIS A 5 42.16 6.17 -10.16
C HIS A 5 40.78 6.83 -10.09
N PHE A 6 40.67 8.03 -9.50
CA PHE A 6 39.41 8.78 -9.45
C PHE A 6 38.87 9.11 -10.85
N SER A 7 39.76 9.53 -11.76
CA SER A 7 39.41 9.78 -13.16
C SER A 7 38.93 8.52 -13.89
N SER A 8 39.56 7.36 -13.67
CA SER A 8 39.17 6.11 -14.31
C SER A 8 37.82 5.57 -13.82
N PHE A 9 37.55 5.65 -12.51
CA PHE A 9 36.25 5.25 -11.95
C PHE A 9 35.13 6.15 -12.47
N PHE A 10 35.39 7.45 -12.59
CA PHE A 10 34.43 8.39 -13.13
C PHE A 10 34.05 8.05 -14.58
N VAL A 11 35.04 7.77 -15.44
CA VAL A 11 34.80 7.42 -16.85
C VAL A 11 34.01 6.11 -16.98
N MET A 12 34.34 5.07 -16.20
CA MET A 12 33.59 3.81 -16.23
C MET A 12 32.15 3.97 -15.76
N SER A 13 31.91 4.81 -14.75
CA SER A 13 30.58 5.11 -14.24
C SER A 13 29.72 5.84 -15.29
N VAL A 14 30.30 6.82 -15.99
CA VAL A 14 29.62 7.52 -17.09
C VAL A 14 29.29 6.57 -18.25
N ILE A 15 30.22 5.70 -18.65
CA ILE A 15 29.97 4.70 -19.71
C ILE A 15 28.85 3.75 -19.31
N SER A 16 28.87 3.22 -18.08
CA SER A 16 27.82 2.33 -17.58
C SER A 16 26.45 3.00 -17.56
N LEU A 17 26.38 4.29 -17.19
CA LEU A 17 25.15 5.06 -17.20
C LEU A 17 24.62 5.27 -18.63
N ILE A 18 25.50 5.61 -19.58
CA ILE A 18 25.12 5.77 -20.99
C ILE A 18 24.55 4.45 -21.55
N PHE A 19 25.20 3.32 -21.28
CA PHE A 19 24.72 2.01 -21.75
C PHE A 19 23.39 1.61 -21.09
N GLY A 20 23.21 1.87 -19.80
CA GLY A 20 21.97 1.55 -19.09
C GLY A 20 20.76 2.36 -19.58
N VAL A 21 20.98 3.56 -20.13
CA VAL A 21 19.92 4.43 -20.66
C VAL A 21 19.71 4.24 -22.16
N ALA A 22 20.78 4.02 -22.92
CA ALA A 22 20.72 3.92 -24.38
C ALA A 22 20.24 2.55 -24.87
N LEU A 23 20.40 1.49 -24.08
CA LEU A 23 19.89 0.17 -24.42
C LEU A 23 18.39 0.10 -24.12
N PRO A 24 17.54 -0.23 -25.11
CA PRO A 24 16.12 -0.42 -24.86
C PRO A 24 15.92 -1.62 -23.94
N ALA A 25 15.26 -1.40 -22.80
CA ALA A 25 14.86 -2.48 -21.91
C ALA A 25 13.78 -3.32 -22.60
N SER A 26 14.06 -4.60 -22.86
CA SER A 26 13.04 -5.56 -23.29
C SER A 26 12.27 -6.04 -22.07
N TYR A 27 11.10 -5.43 -21.82
CA TYR A 27 10.16 -5.92 -20.81
C TYR A 27 9.15 -6.84 -21.50
N GLU A 28 9.16 -8.13 -21.17
CA GLU A 28 8.01 -8.98 -21.49
C GLU A 28 6.89 -8.65 -20.52
N GLN A 29 5.91 -7.89 -20.99
CA GLN A 29 4.74 -7.54 -20.18
C GLN A 29 3.78 -8.74 -20.18
N ALA A 30 3.91 -9.61 -19.18
CA ALA A 30 2.90 -10.62 -18.91
C ALA A 30 1.53 -9.93 -18.69
N PRO A 31 0.41 -10.54 -19.11
CA PRO A 31 -0.92 -9.99 -18.85
C PRO A 31 -1.07 -9.65 -17.36
N ALA A 32 -1.46 -8.41 -17.07
CA ALA A 32 -1.68 -7.99 -15.69
C ALA A 32 -2.77 -8.89 -15.07
N PRO A 33 -2.57 -9.41 -13.84
CA PRO A 33 -3.61 -10.12 -13.13
C PRO A 33 -4.89 -9.28 -13.06
N ALA A 34 -6.04 -9.93 -13.18
CA ALA A 34 -7.32 -9.25 -13.06
C ALA A 34 -7.39 -8.52 -11.69
N PRO A 35 -7.94 -7.30 -11.63
CA PRO A 35 -8.20 -6.64 -10.36
C PRO A 35 -9.13 -7.50 -9.49
N ALA A 36 -8.67 -7.92 -8.31
CA ALA A 36 -9.50 -8.58 -7.31
C ALA A 36 -9.88 -7.57 -6.24
N SER A 37 -11.17 -7.25 -6.13
CA SER A 37 -11.72 -6.49 -4.98
C SER A 37 -12.54 -7.44 -4.12
N ASP A 38 -11.92 -8.01 -3.10
CA ASP A 38 -12.60 -8.82 -2.09
C ASP A 38 -13.39 -7.86 -1.18
N GLY A 39 -14.67 -7.63 -1.48
CA GLY A 39 -15.55 -6.67 -0.77
C GLY A 39 -15.68 -6.89 0.75
N THR A 40 -15.03 -7.92 1.29
CA THR A 40 -15.01 -8.30 2.71
C THR A 40 -14.57 -7.18 3.65
N SER A 41 -13.69 -6.27 3.23
CA SER A 41 -13.29 -5.14 4.09
C SER A 41 -14.43 -4.15 4.34
N ILE A 42 -15.30 -3.95 3.34
CA ILE A 42 -16.51 -3.13 3.47
C ILE A 42 -17.53 -3.86 4.36
N ASP A 43 -17.74 -5.15 4.11
CA ASP A 43 -18.66 -5.97 4.91
C ASP A 43 -18.24 -6.02 6.38
N GLN A 44 -16.94 -6.21 6.65
CA GLN A 44 -16.37 -6.22 7.99
C GLN A 44 -16.47 -4.85 8.67
N GLY A 45 -16.28 -3.77 7.91
CA GLY A 45 -16.48 -2.41 8.41
C GLY A 45 -17.93 -2.17 8.85
N ILE A 46 -18.89 -2.53 8.00
CA ILE A 46 -20.32 -2.45 8.32
C ILE A 46 -20.64 -3.32 9.55
N ALA A 47 -20.12 -4.55 9.62
CA ALA A 47 -20.30 -5.42 10.78
C ALA A 47 -19.78 -4.80 12.08
N TYR A 48 -18.60 -4.17 12.04
CA TYR A 48 -18.03 -3.47 13.20
C TYR A 48 -18.87 -2.27 13.63
N ILE A 49 -19.37 -1.48 12.68
CA ILE A 49 -20.24 -0.34 12.96
C ILE A 49 -21.55 -0.82 13.59
N LEU A 50 -22.18 -1.84 13.02
CA LEU A 50 -23.41 -2.42 13.57
C LEU A 50 -23.19 -2.99 14.98
N MET A 51 -22.04 -3.64 15.23
CA MET A 51 -21.66 -4.12 16.56
C MET A 51 -21.51 -2.94 17.55
N LEU A 52 -20.86 -1.85 17.15
CA LEU A 52 -20.73 -0.66 18.01
C LEU A 52 -22.07 0.01 18.26
N VAL A 53 -22.93 0.13 17.24
CA VAL A 53 -24.29 0.66 17.40
C VAL A 53 -25.07 -0.20 18.38
N ALA A 54 -25.02 -1.53 18.26
CA ALA A 54 -25.68 -2.45 19.20
C ALA A 54 -25.14 -2.31 20.63
N LEU A 55 -23.82 -2.15 20.78
CA LEU A 55 -23.18 -1.95 22.09
C LEU A 55 -23.64 -0.64 22.72
N VAL A 56 -23.67 0.46 21.95
CA VAL A 56 -24.16 1.77 22.41
C VAL A 56 -25.64 1.71 22.76
N LEU A 57 -26.49 1.12 21.90
CA LEU A 57 -27.92 0.98 22.18
C LEU A 57 -28.16 0.20 23.48
N THR A 58 -27.45 -0.91 23.67
CA THR A 58 -27.54 -1.69 24.91
C THR A 58 -27.13 -0.86 26.13
N TYR A 59 -26.05 -0.09 26.01
CA TYR A 59 -25.56 0.76 27.10
C TYR A 59 -26.47 1.96 27.39
N LEU A 60 -27.20 2.48 26.39
CA LEU A 60 -28.12 3.61 26.56
C LEU A 60 -29.48 3.17 27.08
N ILE A 61 -29.98 2.01 26.65
CA ILE A 61 -31.27 1.46 27.10
C ILE A 61 -31.16 0.99 28.57
N HIS A 62 -30.01 0.42 28.96
CA HIS A 62 -29.80 -0.05 30.33
C HIS A 62 -30.08 1.02 31.42
N PRO A 63 -29.62 2.28 31.29
CA PRO A 63 -29.97 3.34 32.19
C PRO A 63 -31.32 4.02 31.90
N LEU A 64 -31.71 4.13 30.63
CA LEU A 64 -32.97 4.77 30.27
C LEU A 64 -34.19 4.01 30.83
N ASP A 65 -34.10 2.69 30.90
CA ASP A 65 -35.14 1.82 31.47
C ASP A 65 -35.36 2.01 32.98
N TRP A 66 -34.33 2.39 33.76
CA TRP A 66 -34.51 2.69 35.19
C TRP A 66 -35.12 4.06 35.44
N GLN A 67 -35.01 4.98 34.49
CA GLN A 67 -35.51 6.36 34.63
C GLN A 67 -36.98 6.50 34.18
N ILE A 68 -37.48 5.58 33.35
CA ILE A 68 -38.84 5.63 32.76
C ILE A 68 -39.85 4.78 33.56
N ARG A 69 -39.42 3.97 34.52
CA ARG A 69 -40.27 3.17 35.41
C ARG A 69 -40.41 3.82 36.79
#